data_AF-A0A6A3DAY5-F1
#
_entry.id   AF-A0A6A3DAY5-F1
#
_cell.length_a   1.000
_cell.length_b   1.000
_cell.length_c   1.000
_cell.angle_alpha   90.00
_cell.angle_beta   90.00
_cell.angle_gamma   90.00
#
_symmetry.space_group_name_H-M   'P 1'
#
loop_
_entity.id
_entity.type
_entity.pdbx_description
1 polymer ?
#
loop_
_entity_poly.entity_id
_entity_poly.type
_entity_poly.pdbx_seq_one_letter_code
_entity_poly.pdbx_strand_id
1 'polypeptide(L)'
;MPTSSPFLTTTRKSFSSVYRSWKPPQTLHQKSLLAVAILPPCRHQSPIMILVQLESLRFKSSSLEENMSLLQQQRDEAIAHAATSTEKVHDQIEEFEVILRENEEGFARKIDEELKAKLELEKQLEISRGKIEELESKTKVRNEVFEKILDSIREANSKANEFKEARKKEKRELESSLVSLTEENRDINSLLRIALVEKEAVEKNLNKLKGNNEQKRVALLHIAERGLQRVGFGFMMGSNEQAIESSGASSTSTNGSKSDNSECEEEVVSLLNLKFIWVKILKDSVSCTLRTTRPITSDCRVLQRNKFKKLKKTLYIKELEDREMVLAQNVEKLLTEIKENEAGVARWREACELEVEAGKKEAVILKQELDKTKAALEISNGKLKLKEELAAAAIAAQAASERSLKLVDSRAAGLVNGSRS
;
A
#
# COMPACT_ATOMS: atom_id res chain seq x y z
N MET A 1 -58.52 10.03 8.49
CA MET A 1 -59.07 11.18 7.71
C MET A 1 -58.98 10.84 6.24
N PRO A 2 -60.02 11.11 5.44
CA PRO A 2 -60.59 10.09 4.56
C PRO A 2 -60.67 10.52 3.08
N THR A 3 -61.19 9.59 2.28
CA THR A 3 -61.99 9.80 1.06
C THR A 3 -61.35 10.52 -0.13
N SER A 4 -61.32 9.84 -1.28
CA SER A 4 -62.22 10.21 -2.38
C SER A 4 -62.12 9.21 -3.54
N SER A 5 -63.20 8.46 -3.72
CA SER A 5 -63.67 8.06 -5.04
C SER A 5 -63.95 9.30 -5.90
N PRO A 6 -63.90 9.15 -7.24
CA PRO A 6 -65.05 9.62 -8.00
C PRO A 6 -65.46 8.73 -9.18
N PHE A 7 -66.78 8.59 -9.26
CA PHE A 7 -67.65 8.70 -10.45
C PHE A 7 -67.44 7.85 -11.71
N LEU A 8 -68.47 7.04 -11.90
CA LEU A 8 -69.06 6.56 -13.16
C LEU A 8 -69.16 7.65 -14.24
N THR A 9 -68.78 7.31 -15.48
CA THR A 9 -69.50 7.74 -16.68
C THR A 9 -69.51 6.66 -17.77
N THR A 10 -70.72 6.18 -18.03
CA THR A 10 -71.30 5.59 -19.22
C THR A 10 -70.51 5.71 -20.53
N THR A 11 -70.29 4.59 -21.22
CA THR A 11 -70.52 4.52 -22.68
C THR A 11 -70.96 3.12 -23.09
N ARG A 12 -72.26 3.02 -23.35
CA ARG A 12 -72.93 1.93 -24.04
C ARG A 12 -72.41 1.91 -25.48
N LYS A 13 -71.60 0.90 -25.85
CA LYS A 13 -71.33 0.57 -27.26
C LYS A 13 -71.78 -0.85 -27.55
N SER A 14 -72.79 -0.87 -28.42
CA SER A 14 -73.33 -2.03 -29.11
C SER A 14 -72.28 -2.62 -30.05
N PHE A 15 -71.99 -3.91 -29.88
CA PHE A 15 -71.49 -4.85 -30.90
C PHE A 15 -72.17 -6.18 -30.52
N SER A 16 -73.31 -6.57 -31.10
CA SER A 16 -73.55 -6.89 -32.50
C SER A 16 -72.43 -7.74 -33.09
N SER A 17 -72.77 -9.03 -33.24
CA SER A 17 -72.23 -10.00 -34.19
C SER A 17 -71.00 -10.80 -33.79
N VAL A 18 -71.12 -12.10 -34.10
CA VAL A 18 -70.10 -13.15 -34.15
C VAL A 18 -69.87 -13.90 -32.84
N TYR A 19 -70.72 -14.91 -32.59
CA TYR A 19 -70.25 -16.31 -32.60
C TYR A 19 -71.38 -17.23 -33.07
N ARG A 20 -71.14 -17.83 -34.23
CA ARG A 20 -71.92 -18.94 -34.80
C ARG A 20 -71.80 -20.16 -33.90
N SER A 21 -72.95 -20.73 -33.57
CA SER A 21 -73.23 -22.16 -33.49
C SER A 21 -72.13 -23.09 -32.95
N TRP A 22 -72.24 -23.42 -31.68
CA TRP A 22 -71.92 -24.78 -31.21
C TRP A 22 -73.04 -25.23 -30.26
N LYS A 23 -74.01 -25.95 -30.83
CA LYS A 23 -75.05 -26.65 -30.07
C LYS A 23 -74.46 -27.97 -29.57
N PRO A 24 -74.51 -28.29 -28.27
CA PRO A 24 -74.34 -29.67 -27.83
C PRO A 24 -75.55 -30.50 -28.31
N PRO A 25 -75.38 -31.77 -28.70
CA PRO A 25 -76.51 -32.65 -28.99
C PRO A 25 -77.19 -33.02 -27.67
N GLN A 26 -78.10 -32.17 -27.21
CA GLN A 26 -79.15 -32.58 -26.30
C GLN A 26 -80.21 -33.35 -27.08
N THR A 27 -80.73 -34.41 -26.45
CA THR A 27 -81.91 -35.22 -26.79
C THR A 27 -81.69 -36.48 -27.64
N LEU A 28 -81.12 -37.51 -27.01
CA LEU A 28 -81.37 -38.91 -27.37
C LEU A 28 -81.77 -39.77 -26.14
N HIS A 29 -82.56 -39.19 -25.23
CA HIS A 29 -83.20 -39.95 -24.14
C HIS A 29 -84.72 -39.80 -24.07
N GLN A 30 -85.37 -39.35 -25.14
CA GLN A 30 -86.83 -39.19 -25.16
C GLN A 30 -87.50 -39.70 -26.45
N LYS A 31 -87.01 -40.82 -26.99
CA LYS A 31 -87.66 -41.53 -28.12
C LYS A 31 -87.80 -43.05 -27.97
N SER A 32 -87.47 -43.64 -26.82
CA SER A 32 -87.69 -45.09 -26.59
C SER A 32 -88.93 -45.45 -25.77
N LEU A 33 -89.73 -44.47 -25.32
CA LEU A 33 -90.93 -44.73 -24.49
C LEU A 33 -92.27 -44.32 -25.13
N LEU A 34 -92.30 -44.08 -26.44
CA LEU A 34 -93.53 -43.75 -27.18
C LEU A 34 -93.75 -44.64 -28.43
N ALA A 35 -93.35 -45.90 -28.34
CA ALA A 35 -93.59 -46.91 -29.38
C ALA A 35 -94.25 -48.21 -28.86
N VAL A 36 -94.95 -48.16 -27.72
CA VAL A 36 -95.70 -49.32 -27.17
C VAL A 36 -97.23 -49.12 -27.20
N ALA A 37 -97.74 -48.00 -27.72
CA ALA A 37 -99.18 -47.70 -27.65
C ALA A 37 -99.83 -47.35 -28.99
N ILE A 38 -99.61 -48.13 -30.04
CA ILE A 38 -100.60 -48.29 -31.14
C ILE A 38 -100.51 -49.73 -31.67
N LEU A 39 -101.22 -50.65 -31.00
CA LEU A 39 -101.60 -51.94 -31.56
C LEU A 39 -102.96 -51.74 -32.25
N PRO A 40 -103.08 -51.93 -33.58
CA PRO A 40 -104.37 -51.84 -34.25
C PRO A 40 -105.26 -53.06 -33.88
N PRO A 41 -106.59 -52.90 -33.81
CA PRO A 41 -107.48 -53.99 -33.47
C PRO A 41 -107.49 -55.04 -34.58
N CYS A 42 -107.20 -56.29 -34.21
CA CYS A 42 -107.15 -57.45 -35.08
C CYS A 42 -108.43 -57.63 -35.90
N ARG A 43 -108.34 -57.42 -37.22
CA ARG A 43 -109.21 -58.08 -38.20
C ARG A 43 -108.36 -58.60 -39.34
N HIS A 44 -108.13 -59.92 -39.31
CA HIS A 44 -107.65 -60.77 -40.42
C HIS A 44 -106.35 -60.27 -41.07
N GLN A 45 -105.26 -60.31 -40.32
CA GLN A 45 -103.93 -60.33 -40.94
C GLN A 45 -103.67 -61.73 -41.49
N SER A 46 -103.38 -61.80 -42.79
CA SER A 46 -102.88 -63.02 -43.42
C SER A 46 -101.59 -63.49 -42.70
N PRO A 47 -101.43 -64.80 -42.41
CA PRO A 47 -100.21 -65.36 -41.83
C PRO A 47 -98.92 -64.92 -42.53
N ILE A 48 -99.01 -64.61 -43.84
CA ILE A 48 -97.90 -64.13 -44.67
C ILE A 48 -97.35 -62.79 -44.19
N MET A 49 -98.20 -61.87 -43.73
CA MET A 49 -97.75 -60.53 -43.32
C MET A 49 -97.04 -60.53 -41.96
N ILE A 50 -97.44 -61.45 -41.06
CA ILE A 50 -96.76 -61.65 -39.77
C ILE A 50 -95.37 -62.25 -39.99
N LEU A 51 -95.22 -63.18 -40.95
CA LEU A 51 -93.92 -63.74 -41.33
C LEU A 51 -92.96 -62.68 -41.88
N VAL A 52 -93.45 -61.78 -42.77
CA VAL A 52 -92.65 -60.67 -43.32
C VAL A 52 -92.18 -59.71 -42.22
N GLN A 53 -93.01 -59.42 -41.22
CA GLN A 53 -92.61 -58.57 -40.09
C GLN A 53 -91.59 -59.25 -39.18
N LEU A 54 -91.73 -60.56 -38.93
CA LEU A 54 -90.78 -61.35 -38.17
C LEU A 54 -89.41 -61.44 -38.87
N GLU A 55 -89.37 -61.65 -40.18
CA GLU A 55 -88.13 -61.63 -40.96
C GLU A 55 -87.46 -60.24 -40.93
N SER A 56 -88.24 -59.16 -41.05
CA SER A 56 -87.72 -57.79 -40.92
C SER A 56 -87.14 -57.51 -39.54
N LEU A 57 -87.79 -57.96 -38.47
CA LEU A 57 -87.29 -57.85 -37.10
C LEU A 57 -86.03 -58.69 -36.89
N ARG A 58 -85.98 -59.91 -37.46
CA ARG A 58 -84.80 -60.77 -37.41
C ARG A 58 -83.60 -60.13 -38.12
N PHE A 59 -83.81 -59.54 -39.29
CA PHE A 59 -82.78 -58.79 -40.02
C PHE A 59 -82.29 -57.57 -39.23
N LYS A 60 -83.20 -56.79 -38.63
CA LYS A 60 -82.85 -55.64 -37.78
C LYS A 60 -82.10 -56.07 -36.51
N SER A 61 -82.49 -57.19 -35.92
CA SER A 61 -81.77 -57.78 -34.77
C SER A 61 -80.35 -58.17 -35.14
N SER A 62 -80.16 -58.84 -36.30
CA SER A 62 -78.83 -59.21 -36.81
C SER A 62 -77.96 -57.96 -37.06
N SER A 63 -78.52 -56.94 -37.71
CA SER A 63 -77.80 -55.68 -37.96
C SER A 63 -77.46 -54.93 -36.66
N LEU A 64 -78.34 -54.96 -35.66
CA LEU A 64 -78.05 -54.36 -34.35
C LEU A 64 -76.92 -55.12 -33.63
N GLU A 65 -76.92 -56.45 -33.70
CA GLU A 65 -75.89 -57.31 -33.09
C GLU A 65 -74.51 -57.08 -33.76
N GLU A 66 -74.47 -56.96 -35.08
CA GLU A 66 -73.27 -56.56 -35.84
C GLU A 66 -72.78 -55.16 -35.45
N ASN A 67 -73.69 -54.18 -35.32
CA ASN A 67 -73.35 -52.83 -34.88
C ASN A 67 -72.82 -52.78 -33.44
N MET A 68 -73.40 -53.57 -32.53
CA MET A 68 -72.91 -53.70 -31.15
C MET A 68 -71.52 -54.33 -31.10
N SER A 69 -71.27 -55.33 -31.95
CA SER A 69 -69.95 -55.95 -32.09
C SER A 69 -68.91 -54.95 -32.61
N LEU A 70 -69.26 -54.14 -33.61
CA LEU A 70 -68.39 -53.09 -34.15
C LEU A 70 -68.09 -52.00 -33.11
N LEU A 71 -69.11 -51.54 -32.35
CA LEU A 71 -68.91 -50.56 -31.28
C LEU A 71 -68.02 -51.10 -30.17
N GLN A 72 -68.17 -52.38 -29.84
CA GLN A 72 -67.32 -53.04 -28.86
C GLN A 72 -65.87 -53.14 -29.34
N GLN A 73 -65.66 -53.51 -30.61
CA GLN A 73 -64.33 -53.49 -31.22
C GLN A 73 -63.72 -52.09 -31.21
N GLN A 74 -64.46 -51.05 -31.64
CA GLN A 74 -63.98 -49.67 -31.64
C GLN A 74 -63.64 -49.18 -30.23
N ARG A 75 -64.44 -49.57 -29.22
CA ARG A 75 -64.14 -49.27 -27.81
C ARG A 75 -62.85 -49.93 -27.38
N ASP A 76 -62.67 -51.21 -27.68
CA ASP A 76 -61.50 -51.98 -27.25
C ASP A 76 -60.22 -51.47 -27.95
N GLU A 77 -60.31 -51.10 -29.23
CA GLU A 77 -59.23 -50.43 -29.98
C GLU A 77 -58.89 -49.05 -29.39
N ALA A 78 -59.90 -48.25 -29.02
CA ALA A 78 -59.69 -46.95 -28.38
C ALA A 78 -59.05 -47.09 -26.99
N ILE A 79 -59.44 -48.12 -26.22
CA ILE A 79 -58.82 -48.45 -24.93
C ILE A 79 -57.36 -48.86 -25.13
N ALA A 80 -57.07 -49.70 -26.13
CA ALA A 80 -55.70 -50.12 -26.44
C ALA A 80 -54.82 -48.92 -26.87
N HIS A 81 -55.34 -48.03 -27.72
CA HIS A 81 -54.62 -46.82 -28.11
C HIS A 81 -54.41 -45.87 -26.91
N ALA A 82 -55.41 -45.72 -26.04
CA ALA A 82 -55.27 -44.92 -24.83
C ALA A 82 -54.19 -45.49 -23.91
N ALA A 83 -54.18 -46.81 -23.70
CA ALA A 83 -53.18 -47.51 -22.88
C ALA A 83 -51.75 -47.30 -23.40
N THR A 84 -51.54 -47.47 -24.71
CA THR A 84 -50.21 -47.24 -25.33
C THR A 84 -49.78 -45.77 -25.28
N SER A 85 -50.71 -44.82 -25.38
CA SER A 85 -50.40 -43.40 -25.20
C SER A 85 -50.05 -43.06 -23.75
N THR A 86 -50.72 -43.68 -22.77
CA THR A 86 -50.39 -43.47 -21.35
C THR A 86 -49.03 -44.06 -20.99
N GLU A 87 -48.67 -45.21 -21.55
CA GLU A 87 -47.36 -45.85 -21.38
C GLU A 87 -46.25 -44.94 -21.90
N LYS A 88 -46.38 -44.42 -23.13
CA LYS A 88 -45.40 -43.46 -23.70
C LYS A 88 -45.23 -42.20 -22.87
N VAL A 89 -46.31 -41.66 -22.32
CA VAL A 89 -46.24 -40.48 -21.44
C VAL A 89 -45.57 -40.84 -20.12
N HIS A 90 -45.81 -42.03 -19.58
CA HIS A 90 -45.15 -42.50 -18.37
C HIS A 90 -43.64 -42.66 -18.58
N ASP A 91 -43.22 -43.29 -19.67
CA ASP A 91 -41.80 -43.45 -20.02
C ASP A 91 -41.11 -42.09 -20.16
N GLN A 92 -41.77 -41.11 -20.79
CA GLN A 92 -41.24 -39.75 -20.91
C GLN A 92 -41.12 -39.06 -19.55
N ILE A 93 -42.09 -39.24 -18.66
CA ILE A 93 -42.03 -38.69 -17.29
C ILE A 93 -40.85 -39.30 -16.54
N GLU A 94 -40.65 -40.62 -16.60
CA GLU A 94 -39.54 -41.29 -15.94
C GLU A 94 -38.18 -40.79 -16.48
N GLU A 95 -38.04 -40.62 -17.80
CA GLU A 95 -36.83 -40.05 -18.42
C GLU A 95 -36.57 -38.62 -17.89
N PHE A 96 -37.60 -37.76 -17.84
CA PHE A 96 -37.45 -36.42 -17.30
C PHE A 96 -37.11 -36.40 -15.80
N GLU A 97 -37.66 -37.31 -15.00
CA GLU A 97 -37.35 -37.43 -13.57
C GLU A 97 -35.88 -37.83 -13.34
N VAL A 98 -35.34 -38.73 -14.17
CA VAL A 98 -33.92 -39.10 -14.11
C VAL A 98 -33.04 -37.90 -14.46
N ILE A 99 -33.33 -37.19 -15.56
CA ILE A 99 -32.56 -36.01 -15.97
C ILE A 99 -32.61 -34.91 -14.90
N LEU A 100 -33.77 -34.68 -14.28
CA LEU A 100 -33.91 -33.71 -13.19
C LEU A 100 -33.04 -34.09 -11.99
N ARG A 101 -33.06 -35.35 -11.58
CA ARG A 101 -32.25 -35.85 -10.46
C ARG A 101 -30.75 -35.70 -10.73
N GLU A 102 -30.28 -36.10 -11.91
CA GLU A 102 -28.87 -35.95 -12.30
C GLU A 102 -28.43 -34.48 -12.30
N ASN A 103 -29.30 -33.57 -12.75
CA ASN A 103 -29.04 -32.14 -12.71
C ASN A 103 -28.98 -31.61 -11.27
N GLU A 104 -29.92 -32.00 -10.41
CA GLU A 104 -29.93 -31.63 -8.99
C GLU A 104 -28.64 -32.08 -8.28
N GLU A 105 -28.22 -33.32 -8.50
CA GLU A 105 -26.95 -33.86 -7.98
C GLU A 105 -25.72 -33.14 -8.57
N GLY A 106 -25.79 -32.74 -9.85
CA GLY A 106 -24.77 -31.92 -10.50
C GLY A 106 -24.63 -30.54 -9.84
N PHE A 107 -25.75 -29.87 -9.54
CA PHE A 107 -25.74 -28.59 -8.84
C PHE A 107 -25.25 -28.73 -7.40
N ALA A 108 -25.66 -29.77 -6.68
CA ALA A 108 -25.18 -30.03 -5.32
C ALA A 108 -23.65 -30.18 -5.28
N ARG A 109 -23.08 -30.99 -6.18
CA ARG A 109 -21.62 -31.14 -6.30
C ARG A 109 -20.90 -29.83 -6.61
N LYS A 110 -21.46 -29.02 -7.52
CA LYS A 110 -20.87 -27.72 -7.87
C LYS A 110 -20.87 -26.75 -6.69
N ILE A 111 -21.95 -26.73 -5.89
CA ILE A 111 -22.03 -25.91 -4.68
C ILE A 111 -20.98 -26.35 -3.65
N ASP A 112 -20.83 -27.66 -3.43
CA ASP A 112 -19.84 -28.19 -2.48
C ASP A 112 -18.40 -27.89 -2.90
N GLU A 113 -18.09 -28.02 -4.20
CA GLU A 113 -16.79 -27.66 -4.74
C GLU A 113 -16.50 -26.16 -4.59
N GLU A 114 -17.48 -25.30 -4.87
CA GLU A 114 -17.37 -23.86 -4.71
C GLU A 114 -17.17 -23.46 -3.24
N LEU A 115 -17.91 -24.08 -2.31
CA LEU A 115 -17.75 -23.87 -0.87
C LEU A 115 -16.35 -24.29 -0.39
N LYS A 116 -15.84 -25.42 -0.89
CA LYS A 116 -14.49 -25.88 -0.55
C LYS A 116 -13.41 -24.92 -1.08
N ALA A 117 -13.57 -24.42 -2.30
CA ALA A 117 -12.67 -23.44 -2.89
C ALA A 117 -12.69 -22.11 -2.11
N LYS A 118 -13.87 -21.64 -1.71
CA LYS A 118 -14.04 -20.42 -0.91
C LYS A 118 -13.38 -20.54 0.46
N LEU A 119 -13.53 -21.68 1.13
CA LEU A 119 -12.91 -21.95 2.43
C LEU A 119 -11.37 -21.94 2.33
N GLU A 120 -10.81 -22.47 1.23
CA GLU A 120 -9.36 -22.42 1.02
C GLU A 120 -8.85 -21.00 0.77
N LEU A 121 -9.59 -20.20 -0.01
CA LEU A 121 -9.26 -18.78 -0.20
C LEU A 121 -9.33 -18.01 1.13
N GLU A 122 -10.31 -18.29 1.98
CA GLU A 122 -10.44 -17.67 3.31
C GLU A 122 -9.23 -17.98 4.21
N LYS A 123 -8.73 -19.22 4.20
CA LYS A 123 -7.49 -19.58 4.90
C LYS A 123 -6.29 -18.80 4.37
N GLN A 124 -6.16 -18.66 3.05
CA GLN A 124 -5.06 -17.90 2.46
C GLN A 124 -5.14 -16.40 2.81
N LEU A 125 -6.35 -15.85 2.87
CA LEU A 125 -6.58 -14.48 3.31
C LEU A 125 -6.16 -14.29 4.77
N GLU A 126 -6.48 -15.22 5.66
CA GLU A 126 -6.07 -15.13 7.07
C GLU A 126 -4.54 -15.19 7.23
N ILE A 127 -3.88 -16.08 6.47
CA ILE A 127 -2.40 -16.14 6.45
C ILE A 127 -1.81 -14.83 5.93
N SER A 128 -2.40 -14.26 4.87
CA SER A 128 -1.94 -13.00 4.29
C SER A 128 -2.16 -11.83 5.24
N ARG A 129 -3.29 -11.81 5.97
CA ARG A 129 -3.59 -10.83 7.01
C ARG A 129 -2.54 -10.85 8.12
N GLY A 130 -2.20 -12.04 8.62
CA GLY A 130 -1.15 -12.18 9.65
C GLY A 130 0.22 -11.68 9.18
N LYS A 131 0.60 -11.95 7.92
CA LYS A 131 1.85 -11.44 7.34
C LYS A 131 1.87 -9.92 7.23
N ILE A 132 0.74 -9.30 6.89
CA ILE A 132 0.61 -7.84 6.81
C ILE A 132 0.81 -7.23 8.19
N GLU A 133 0.15 -7.76 9.22
CA GLU A 133 0.29 -7.28 10.60
C GLU A 133 1.74 -7.39 11.12
N GLU A 134 2.44 -8.49 10.77
CA GLU A 134 3.87 -8.65 11.08
C GLU A 134 4.74 -7.60 10.37
N LEU A 135 4.47 -7.31 9.10
CA LEU A 135 5.21 -6.28 8.35
C LEU A 135 4.94 -4.87 8.86
N GLU A 136 3.70 -4.57 9.25
CA GLU A 136 3.32 -3.29 9.84
C GLU A 136 4.03 -3.06 11.18
N SER A 137 4.05 -4.06 12.06
CA SER A 137 4.77 -3.98 13.34
C SER A 137 6.28 -3.81 13.14
N LYS A 138 6.90 -4.55 12.20
CA LYS A 138 8.31 -4.36 11.81
C LYS A 138 8.60 -2.97 11.27
N THR A 139 7.68 -2.41 10.49
CA THR A 139 7.82 -1.05 9.92
C THR A 139 7.72 0.01 11.01
N LYS A 140 6.80 -0.16 11.97
CA LYS A 140 6.68 0.72 13.14
C LYS A 140 7.97 0.77 13.96
N VAL A 141 8.52 -0.40 14.31
CA VAL A 141 9.81 -0.49 15.04
C VAL A 141 10.94 0.18 14.27
N ARG A 142 11.02 -0.05 12.95
CA ARG A 142 12.03 0.58 12.09
C ARG A 142 11.91 2.10 12.10
N ASN A 143 10.70 2.63 12.02
CA ASN A 143 10.44 4.07 12.06
C ASN A 143 10.86 4.67 13.42
N GLU A 144 10.56 4.00 14.53
CA GLU A 144 11.04 4.43 15.85
C GLU A 144 12.56 4.50 15.95
N VAL A 145 13.28 3.56 15.32
CA VAL A 145 14.75 3.59 15.23
C VAL A 145 15.22 4.76 14.37
N PHE A 146 14.58 5.00 13.23
CA PHE A 146 14.92 6.14 12.37
C PHE A 146 14.75 7.48 13.07
N GLU A 147 13.68 7.67 13.84
CA GLU A 147 13.47 8.89 14.63
C GLU A 147 14.60 9.10 15.66
N LYS A 148 15.00 8.05 16.38
CA LYS A 148 16.13 8.12 17.33
C LYS A 148 17.46 8.47 16.65
N ILE A 149 17.67 7.97 15.44
CA ILE A 149 18.86 8.31 14.63
C ILE A 149 18.81 9.79 14.23
N LEU A 150 17.66 10.30 13.79
CA LEU A 150 17.49 11.71 13.41
C LEU A 150 17.73 12.64 14.60
N ASP A 151 17.21 12.31 15.78
CA ASP A 151 17.46 13.06 17.01
C ASP A 151 18.96 13.08 17.37
N SER A 152 19.63 11.93 17.28
CA SER A 152 21.07 11.82 17.54
C SER A 152 21.89 12.65 16.54
N ILE A 153 21.51 12.65 15.26
CA ILE A 153 22.16 13.47 14.21
C ILE A 153 21.94 14.95 14.51
N ARG A 154 20.74 15.35 14.93
CA ARG A 154 20.42 16.73 15.29
C ARG A 154 21.29 17.20 16.46
N GLU A 155 21.42 16.37 17.50
CA GLU A 155 22.25 16.68 18.67
C GLU A 155 23.74 16.79 18.28
N ALA A 156 24.24 15.84 17.48
CA ALA A 156 25.62 15.87 17.00
C ALA A 156 25.91 17.13 16.16
N ASN A 157 24.98 17.55 15.31
CA ASN A 157 25.08 18.78 14.54
C ASN A 157 25.08 20.03 15.43
N SER A 158 24.26 20.07 16.49
CA SER A 158 24.29 21.17 17.47
C SER A 158 25.66 21.29 18.12
N LYS A 159 26.19 20.18 18.65
CA LYS A 159 27.51 20.14 19.31
C LYS A 159 28.64 20.51 18.34
N ALA A 160 28.58 20.06 17.09
CA ALA A 160 29.57 20.41 16.07
C ALA A 160 29.55 21.91 15.76
N ASN A 161 28.37 22.53 15.70
CA ASN A 161 28.23 23.98 15.51
C ASN A 161 28.76 24.76 16.71
N GLU A 162 28.44 24.36 17.94
CA GLU A 162 28.98 24.96 19.16
C GLU A 162 30.51 24.93 19.17
N PHE A 163 31.11 23.77 18.86
CA PHE A 163 32.57 23.65 18.76
C PHE A 163 33.17 24.55 17.67
N LYS A 164 32.50 24.63 16.51
CA LYS A 164 32.93 25.51 15.41
C LYS A 164 32.92 26.98 15.81
N GLU A 165 31.90 27.43 16.54
CA GLU A 165 31.81 28.80 17.03
C GLU A 165 32.82 29.10 18.15
N ALA A 166 33.03 28.16 19.08
CA ALA A 166 34.06 28.26 20.12
C ALA A 166 35.46 28.42 19.50
N ARG A 167 35.79 27.58 18.51
CA ARG A 167 37.06 27.66 17.79
C ARG A 167 37.23 28.97 17.02
N LYS A 168 36.15 29.50 16.42
CA LYS A 168 36.18 30.81 15.76
C LYS A 168 36.43 31.95 16.76
N LYS A 169 35.86 31.85 17.97
CA LYS A 169 36.07 32.83 19.03
C LYS A 169 37.53 32.82 19.52
N GLU A 170 38.06 31.64 19.85
CA GLU A 170 39.47 31.48 20.25
C GLU A 170 40.42 31.99 19.16
N LYS A 171 40.16 31.66 17.90
CA LYS A 171 40.96 32.17 16.78
C LYS A 171 40.99 33.72 16.75
N ARG A 172 39.84 34.37 16.94
CA ARG A 172 39.74 35.85 16.99
C ARG A 172 40.52 36.44 18.17
N GLU A 173 40.46 35.79 19.33
CA GLU A 173 41.20 36.21 20.53
C GLU A 173 42.72 36.07 20.32
N LEU A 174 43.17 34.96 19.74
CA LEU A 174 44.59 34.76 19.39
C LEU A 174 45.08 35.74 18.33
N GLU A 175 44.26 36.03 17.31
CA GLU A 175 44.58 37.04 16.30
C GLU A 175 44.69 38.44 16.93
N SER A 176 43.78 38.80 17.84
CA SER A 176 43.84 40.07 18.58
C SER A 176 45.11 40.17 19.44
N SER A 177 45.45 39.11 20.17
CA SER A 177 46.67 39.05 20.98
C SER A 177 47.94 39.12 20.11
N LEU A 178 47.94 38.47 18.96
CA LEU A 178 49.05 38.54 18.01
C LEU A 178 49.27 39.96 17.52
N VAL A 179 48.21 40.68 17.13
CA VAL A 179 48.30 42.08 16.70
C VAL A 179 48.88 42.95 17.81
N SER A 180 48.35 42.83 19.04
CA SER A 180 48.87 43.57 20.20
C SER A 180 50.35 43.29 20.45
N LEU A 181 50.78 42.04 20.38
CA LEU A 181 52.18 41.66 20.61
C LEU A 181 53.10 42.15 19.47
N THR A 182 52.60 42.21 18.23
CA THR A 182 53.37 42.79 17.11
C THR A 182 53.52 44.30 17.23
N GLU A 183 52.51 44.99 17.78
CA GLU A 183 52.56 46.43 18.05
C GLU A 183 53.54 46.72 19.20
N GLU A 184 53.48 45.98 20.30
CA GLU A 184 54.44 46.11 21.40
C GLU A 184 55.88 45.82 20.94
N ASN A 185 56.11 44.78 20.12
CA ASN A 185 57.42 44.53 19.53
C ASN A 185 57.88 45.67 18.61
N ARG A 186 56.96 46.35 17.91
CA ARG A 186 57.27 47.52 17.10
C ARG A 186 57.70 48.70 17.98
N ASP A 187 57.01 48.91 19.09
CA ASP A 187 57.32 49.97 20.05
C ASP A 187 58.67 49.72 20.75
N ILE A 188 58.95 48.50 21.20
CA ILE A 188 60.25 48.10 21.75
C ILE A 188 61.36 48.34 20.73
N ASN A 189 61.16 47.94 19.46
CA ASN A 189 62.14 48.20 18.40
C ASN A 189 62.36 49.71 18.16
N SER A 190 61.30 50.52 18.26
CA SER A 190 61.40 51.99 18.17
C SER A 190 62.25 52.54 19.33
N LEU A 191 61.97 52.12 20.56
CA LEU A 191 62.73 52.49 21.76
C LEU A 191 64.20 52.08 21.66
N LEU A 192 64.49 50.88 21.18
CA LEU A 192 65.86 50.41 20.97
C LEU A 192 66.62 51.27 19.95
N ARG A 193 65.98 51.66 18.85
CA ARG A 193 66.59 52.59 17.88
C ARG A 193 66.88 53.94 18.50
N ILE A 194 65.94 54.49 19.26
CA ILE A 194 66.13 55.77 19.98
C ILE A 194 67.31 55.65 20.96
N ALA A 195 67.33 54.61 21.79
CA ALA A 195 68.39 54.37 22.77
C ALA A 195 69.77 54.19 22.11
N LEU A 196 69.84 53.50 20.97
CA LEU A 196 71.08 53.37 20.19
C LEU A 196 71.57 54.72 19.66
N VAL A 197 70.67 55.55 19.12
CA VAL A 197 71.03 56.89 18.62
C VAL A 197 71.50 57.79 19.77
N GLU A 198 70.81 57.76 20.93
CA GLU A 198 71.23 58.51 22.12
C GLU A 198 72.60 58.04 22.64
N LYS A 199 72.82 56.71 22.68
CA LYS A 199 74.11 56.12 23.04
C LYS A 199 75.23 56.61 22.12
N GLU A 200 75.04 56.55 20.80
CA GLU A 200 76.05 57.04 19.84
C GLU A 200 76.33 58.54 20.00
N ALA A 201 75.29 59.34 20.27
CA ALA A 201 75.44 60.78 20.52
C ALA A 201 76.29 61.04 21.78
N VAL A 202 76.05 60.27 22.84
CA VAL A 202 76.84 60.28 24.09
C VAL A 202 78.29 59.87 23.83
N GLU A 203 78.53 58.76 23.13
CA GLU A 203 79.89 58.29 22.80
C GLU A 203 80.66 59.33 21.97
N LYS A 204 80.01 59.97 21.00
CA LYS A 204 80.60 61.09 20.23
C LYS A 204 80.94 62.28 21.11
N ASN A 205 80.09 62.63 22.08
CA ASN A 205 80.36 63.72 23.03
C ASN A 205 81.51 63.37 24.00
N LEU A 206 81.58 62.12 24.45
CA LEU A 206 82.65 61.62 25.31
C LEU A 206 84.00 61.59 24.59
N ASN A 207 84.03 61.18 23.32
CA ASN A 207 85.25 61.14 22.51
C ASN A 207 85.84 62.54 22.22
N LYS A 208 85.04 63.62 22.32
CA LYS A 208 85.49 65.02 22.18
C LYS A 208 86.19 65.57 23.43
N LEU A 209 86.03 64.95 24.60
CA LEU A 209 86.75 65.30 25.83
C LEU A 209 88.19 64.77 25.78
N LYS A 210 89.12 65.55 25.21
CA LYS A 210 90.57 65.29 25.25
C LYS A 210 91.14 65.84 26.57
N GLY A 211 91.10 65.05 27.64
CA GLY A 211 91.57 65.45 28.97
C GLY A 211 91.57 64.29 29.98
N ASN A 212 92.27 64.50 31.12
CA ASN A 212 92.66 63.55 32.17
C ASN A 212 91.55 62.56 32.63
N ASN A 213 91.92 61.35 33.05
CA ASN A 213 91.02 60.20 33.31
C ASN A 213 89.85 60.51 34.27
N GLU A 214 90.02 61.44 35.20
CA GLU A 214 88.99 61.83 36.19
C GLU A 214 87.82 62.59 35.56
N GLN A 215 88.07 63.47 34.58
CA GLN A 215 87.02 64.29 33.94
C GLN A 215 86.11 63.45 33.03
N LYS A 216 86.67 62.41 32.39
CA LYS A 216 85.89 61.42 31.63
C LYS A 216 85.00 60.59 32.55
N ARG A 217 85.50 60.19 33.72
CA ARG A 217 84.75 59.41 34.72
C ARG A 217 83.53 60.16 35.27
N VAL A 218 83.70 61.44 35.62
CA VAL A 218 82.60 62.28 36.14
C VAL A 218 81.55 62.55 35.07
N ALA A 219 81.95 62.80 33.82
CA ALA A 219 81.01 62.98 32.70
C ALA A 219 80.23 61.68 32.41
N LEU A 220 80.89 60.52 32.44
CA LEU A 220 80.25 59.21 32.31
C LEU A 220 79.19 58.96 33.39
N LEU A 221 79.51 59.27 34.65
CA LEU A 221 78.57 59.13 35.78
C LEU A 221 77.34 60.04 35.62
N HIS A 222 77.55 61.31 35.25
CA HIS A 222 76.45 62.27 35.07
C HIS A 222 75.55 61.90 33.87
N ILE A 223 76.14 61.35 32.81
CA ILE A 223 75.39 60.87 31.65
C ILE A 223 74.63 59.58 31.98
N ALA A 224 75.23 58.65 32.72
CA ALA A 224 74.55 57.45 33.20
C ALA A 224 73.37 57.81 34.14
N GLU A 225 73.55 58.78 35.03
CA GLU A 225 72.51 59.27 35.94
C GLU A 225 71.32 59.91 35.18
N ARG A 226 71.60 60.73 34.16
CA ARG A 226 70.53 61.30 33.31
C ARG A 226 69.85 60.27 32.42
N GLY A 227 70.60 59.30 31.89
CA GLY A 227 70.06 58.21 31.08
C GLY A 227 69.09 57.36 31.90
N LEU A 228 69.48 56.98 33.11
CA LEU A 228 68.67 56.19 34.04
C LEU A 228 67.38 56.89 34.46
N GLN A 229 67.42 58.21 34.68
CA GLN A 229 66.23 59.02 34.96
C GLN A 229 65.27 59.09 33.77
N ARG A 230 65.76 59.16 32.51
CA ARG A 230 64.92 59.24 31.31
C ARG A 230 64.20 57.93 30.98
N VAL A 231 64.79 56.79 31.29
CA VAL A 231 64.15 55.46 31.13
C VAL A 231 63.32 55.04 32.34
N GLY A 232 63.06 55.95 33.28
CA GLY A 232 62.15 55.71 34.41
C GLY A 232 62.73 54.92 35.58
N PHE A 233 64.04 54.61 35.60
CA PHE A 233 64.72 53.96 36.72
C PHE A 233 65.19 54.95 37.79
N GLY A 234 64.37 55.96 38.10
CA GLY A 234 64.62 56.90 39.19
C GLY A 234 64.22 56.31 40.54
N PHE A 235 65.22 55.99 41.37
CA PHE A 235 65.17 55.70 42.81
C PHE A 235 63.77 55.76 43.47
N MET A 236 63.10 54.60 43.58
CA MET A 236 62.09 54.36 44.61
C MET A 236 62.80 53.72 45.82
N MET A 237 63.39 54.56 46.68
CA MET A 237 63.96 54.14 47.95
C MET A 237 62.82 53.97 48.96
N GLY A 238 62.37 52.73 49.16
CA GLY A 238 61.39 52.34 50.19
C GLY A 238 61.87 51.08 50.91
N SER A 239 62.29 51.28 52.17
CA SER A 239 62.75 50.30 53.16
C SER A 239 61.79 49.12 53.37
N ASN A 240 62.22 47.86 53.32
CA ASN A 240 62.71 47.11 54.51
C ASN A 240 62.98 45.60 54.24
N GLU A 241 63.93 45.09 55.01
CA GLU A 241 64.50 43.75 55.26
C GLU A 241 63.65 42.47 55.12
N GLN A 242 64.26 41.43 54.53
CA GLN A 242 64.58 40.08 55.08
C GLN A 242 64.87 39.12 53.88
N ALA A 243 66.12 38.75 53.60
CA ALA A 243 66.97 37.75 54.26
C ALA A 243 66.79 36.31 53.71
N ILE A 244 67.92 35.60 53.61
CA ILE A 244 68.12 34.13 53.52
C ILE A 244 68.27 33.60 52.08
N GLU A 245 69.51 33.57 51.55
CA GLU A 245 70.49 32.44 51.54
C GLU A 245 70.31 31.55 50.28
N SER A 246 71.32 30.93 49.65
CA SER A 246 72.65 30.54 50.11
C SER A 246 73.59 30.29 48.90
N SER A 247 74.85 30.72 49.07
CA SER A 247 76.13 30.08 48.73
C SER A 247 76.33 29.33 47.39
N GLY A 248 77.46 29.42 46.70
CA GLY A 248 78.85 29.61 47.12
C GLY A 248 79.68 28.46 46.49
N ALA A 249 80.98 28.53 46.24
CA ALA A 249 82.04 29.48 46.53
C ALA A 249 83.22 29.14 45.57
N SER A 250 83.95 30.14 45.08
CA SER A 250 85.31 30.53 45.53
C SER A 250 86.41 29.53 45.14
N SER A 251 87.29 29.86 44.18
CA SER A 251 88.58 30.56 44.39
C SER A 251 89.37 30.11 45.62
N THR A 252 90.65 29.77 45.45
CA THR A 252 91.81 30.51 46.03
C THR A 252 93.14 29.91 45.51
N SER A 253 94.04 30.83 45.19
CA SER A 253 95.47 30.75 44.87
C SER A 253 96.37 30.13 45.95
N THR A 254 97.57 29.64 45.60
CA THR A 254 98.87 30.08 46.19
C THR A 254 100.09 29.30 45.65
N ASN A 255 101.09 30.08 45.23
CA ASN A 255 102.57 29.93 45.15
C ASN A 255 103.31 28.62 45.52
N GLY A 256 104.38 28.34 44.74
CA GLY A 256 105.74 28.23 45.30
C GLY A 256 106.60 26.99 44.99
N SER A 257 107.52 27.15 44.01
CA SER A 257 108.95 26.74 44.03
C SER A 257 109.43 25.28 43.82
N LYS A 258 110.32 25.13 42.80
CA LYS A 258 111.52 24.24 42.64
C LYS A 258 111.30 22.70 42.59
N SER A 259 112.09 21.86 41.89
CA SER A 259 113.05 21.89 40.77
C SER A 259 113.22 20.42 40.32
N ASP A 260 113.61 20.21 39.06
CA ASP A 260 114.29 19.06 38.41
C ASP A 260 113.88 17.61 38.73
N ASN A 261 113.54 16.82 37.70
CA ASN A 261 114.51 15.89 37.08
C ASN A 261 113.91 15.05 35.93
N SER A 262 114.73 14.88 34.90
CA SER A 262 114.84 13.78 33.91
C SER A 262 113.73 13.49 32.88
N GLU A 263 114.10 13.85 31.64
CA GLU A 263 113.95 13.18 30.34
C GLU A 263 113.23 11.82 30.25
N CYS A 264 112.49 11.69 29.15
CA CYS A 264 112.15 10.51 28.31
C CYS A 264 110.63 10.42 28.07
N GLU A 265 110.21 10.24 26.80
CA GLU A 265 108.83 10.00 26.29
C GLU A 265 108.06 11.20 25.65
N GLU A 266 108.71 12.01 24.81
CA GLU A 266 108.08 13.17 24.11
C GLU A 266 107.29 12.80 22.81
N GLU A 267 107.36 11.56 22.32
CA GLU A 267 106.72 11.15 21.05
C GLU A 267 105.36 10.43 21.20
N VAL A 268 105.14 9.68 22.29
CA VAL A 268 103.88 8.91 22.48
C VAL A 268 102.71 9.82 22.86
N VAL A 269 102.99 10.88 23.63
CA VAL A 269 101.99 11.90 24.01
C VAL A 269 101.56 12.73 22.80
N SER A 270 102.45 13.02 21.87
CA SER A 270 102.18 13.76 20.64
C SER A 270 101.27 12.99 19.66
N LEU A 271 101.51 11.68 19.50
CA LEU A 271 100.65 10.81 18.67
C LEU A 271 99.26 10.59 19.29
N LEU A 272 99.17 10.46 20.62
CA LEU A 272 97.90 10.37 21.34
C LEU A 272 97.11 11.68 21.26
N ASN A 273 97.77 12.84 21.41
CA ASN A 273 97.12 14.14 21.25
C ASN A 273 96.65 14.35 19.80
N LEU A 274 97.45 13.98 18.81
CA LEU A 274 97.07 14.06 17.40
C LEU A 274 95.88 13.14 17.09
N LYS A 275 95.90 11.87 17.55
CA LYS A 275 94.74 10.96 17.44
C LYS A 275 93.51 11.52 18.15
N PHE A 276 93.66 12.08 19.35
CA PHE A 276 92.57 12.69 20.09
C PHE A 276 91.96 13.88 19.35
N ILE A 277 92.79 14.75 18.77
CA ILE A 277 92.37 15.89 17.95
C ILE A 277 91.61 15.40 16.70
N TRP A 278 92.14 14.41 15.96
CA TRP A 278 91.47 13.86 14.77
C TRP A 278 90.16 13.15 15.11
N VAL A 279 90.11 12.38 16.19
CA VAL A 279 88.88 11.73 16.68
C VAL A 279 87.84 12.79 17.07
N LYS A 280 88.26 13.88 17.71
CA LYS A 280 87.38 15.00 18.06
C LYS A 280 86.86 15.72 16.83
N ILE A 281 87.73 16.02 15.85
CA ILE A 281 87.34 16.61 14.55
C ILE A 281 86.37 15.69 13.79
N LEU A 282 86.64 14.38 13.74
CA LEU A 282 85.76 13.38 13.12
C LEU A 282 84.41 13.29 13.84
N LYS A 283 84.41 13.27 15.18
CA LYS A 283 83.18 13.21 15.98
C LYS A 283 82.34 14.47 15.83
N ASP A 284 82.98 15.63 15.76
CA ASP A 284 82.32 16.91 15.54
C ASP A 284 81.80 17.02 14.08
N SER A 285 82.55 16.51 13.10
CA SER A 285 82.12 16.42 11.69
C SER A 285 80.94 15.46 11.49
N VAL A 286 80.98 14.28 12.11
CA VAL A 286 79.87 13.31 12.12
C VAL A 286 78.66 13.88 12.85
N SER A 287 78.86 14.58 13.97
CA SER A 287 77.77 15.26 14.67
C SER A 287 77.18 16.40 13.85
N CYS A 288 78.01 17.16 13.14
CA CYS A 288 77.59 18.28 12.31
C CYS A 288 76.78 17.77 11.09
N THR A 289 77.26 16.72 10.41
CA THR A 289 76.56 16.07 9.29
C THR A 289 75.26 15.39 9.72
N LEU A 290 75.22 14.71 10.86
CA LEU A 290 73.97 14.17 11.42
C LEU A 290 73.00 15.28 11.81
N ARG A 291 73.48 16.39 12.38
CA ARG A 291 72.65 17.53 12.78
C ARG A 291 72.09 18.28 11.57
N THR A 292 72.77 18.29 10.42
CA THR A 292 72.26 18.88 9.17
C THR A 292 71.38 17.94 8.35
N THR A 293 71.61 16.62 8.40
CA THR A 293 70.77 15.63 7.67
C THR A 293 69.49 15.22 8.40
N ARG A 294 69.44 15.28 9.75
CA ARG A 294 68.22 15.01 10.54
C ARG A 294 67.02 15.90 10.19
N PRO A 295 67.18 17.23 10.07
CA PRO A 295 66.10 18.13 9.69
C PRO A 295 65.59 17.83 8.27
N ILE A 296 66.51 17.65 7.32
CA ILE A 296 66.17 17.37 5.91
C ILE A 296 65.41 16.04 5.78
N THR A 297 65.85 15.00 6.49
CA THR A 297 65.16 13.70 6.50
C THR A 297 63.83 13.75 7.25
N SER A 298 63.72 14.58 8.31
CA SER A 298 62.46 14.87 9.01
C SER A 298 61.46 15.57 8.09
N ASP A 299 61.87 16.65 7.43
CA ASP A 299 61.01 17.44 6.55
C ASP A 299 60.57 16.65 5.31
N CYS A 300 61.48 15.83 4.77
CA CYS A 300 61.14 14.89 3.70
C CYS A 300 60.08 13.87 4.14
N ARG A 301 60.18 13.31 5.36
CA ARG A 301 59.15 12.40 5.92
C ARG A 301 57.82 13.11 6.18
N VAL A 302 57.83 14.36 6.65
CA VAL A 302 56.62 15.16 6.88
C VAL A 302 55.91 15.48 5.57
N LEU A 303 56.67 15.91 4.54
CA LEU A 303 56.14 16.16 3.20
C LEU A 303 55.55 14.89 2.57
N GLN A 304 56.21 13.74 2.73
CA GLN A 304 55.71 12.45 2.23
C GLN A 304 54.42 12.02 2.94
N ARG A 305 54.34 12.17 4.27
CA ARG A 305 53.09 11.95 5.03
C ARG A 305 51.98 12.90 4.61
N ASN A 306 52.29 14.17 4.36
CA ASN A 306 51.30 15.15 3.94
C ASN A 306 50.79 14.87 2.52
N LYS A 307 51.67 14.50 1.58
CA LYS A 307 51.28 14.04 0.25
C LYS A 307 50.39 12.79 0.31
N PHE A 308 50.75 11.81 1.14
CA PHE A 308 49.97 10.59 1.32
C PHE A 308 48.59 10.85 1.95
N LYS A 309 48.53 11.72 2.97
CA LYS A 309 47.26 12.18 3.56
C LYS A 309 46.39 12.92 2.54
N LYS A 310 46.99 13.76 1.68
CA LYS A 310 46.27 14.47 0.61
C LYS A 310 45.72 13.49 -0.42
N LEU A 311 46.53 12.55 -0.90
CA LEU A 311 46.12 11.47 -1.81
C LEU A 311 44.95 10.65 -1.25
N LYS A 312 45.02 10.26 0.02
CA LYS A 312 43.93 9.54 0.69
C LYS A 312 42.63 10.34 0.71
N LYS A 313 42.69 11.62 1.05
CA LYS A 313 41.51 12.51 1.01
C LYS A 313 40.95 12.65 -0.40
N THR A 314 41.83 12.81 -1.40
CA THR A 314 41.41 12.90 -2.81
C THR A 314 40.74 11.61 -3.29
N LEU A 315 41.25 10.44 -2.93
CA LEU A 315 40.61 9.16 -3.27
C LEU A 315 39.24 9.02 -2.58
N TYR A 316 39.15 9.38 -1.30
CA TYR A 316 37.87 9.33 -0.57
C TYR A 316 36.82 10.28 -1.15
N ILE A 317 37.21 11.48 -1.59
CA ILE A 317 36.30 12.41 -2.26
C ILE A 317 35.76 11.81 -3.56
N LYS A 318 36.63 11.23 -4.42
CA LYS A 318 36.20 10.56 -5.65
C LYS A 318 35.23 9.41 -5.37
N GLU A 319 35.51 8.60 -4.35
CA GLU A 319 34.65 7.49 -3.95
C GLU A 319 33.26 7.96 -3.46
N LEU A 320 33.18 9.18 -2.90
CA LEU A 320 31.91 9.80 -2.55
C LEU A 320 31.18 10.35 -3.78
N GLU A 321 31.90 11.00 -4.69
CA GLU A 321 31.35 11.51 -5.97
C GLU A 321 30.79 10.36 -6.82
N ASP A 322 31.49 9.21 -6.91
CA ASP A 322 31.02 8.03 -7.63
C ASP A 322 29.74 7.45 -6.99
N ARG A 323 29.66 7.40 -5.66
CA ARG A 323 28.44 6.97 -4.95
C ARG A 323 27.29 7.93 -5.18
N GLU A 324 27.55 9.23 -5.15
CA GLU A 324 26.54 10.26 -5.43
C GLU A 324 25.99 10.10 -6.85
N MET A 325 26.86 9.90 -7.84
CA MET A 325 26.46 9.64 -9.22
C MET A 325 25.58 8.39 -9.36
N VAL A 326 25.97 7.28 -8.74
CA VAL A 326 25.18 6.04 -8.77
C VAL A 326 23.83 6.21 -8.07
N LEU A 327 23.81 6.92 -6.93
CA LEU A 327 22.56 7.23 -6.23
C LEU A 327 21.65 8.13 -7.06
N ALA A 328 22.18 9.14 -7.75
CA ALA A 328 21.43 10.01 -8.64
C ALA A 328 20.79 9.21 -9.80
N GLN A 329 21.55 8.32 -10.44
CA GLN A 329 21.04 7.43 -11.49
C GLN A 329 19.95 6.49 -10.97
N ASN A 330 20.13 5.93 -9.76
CA ASN A 330 19.12 5.07 -9.14
C ASN A 330 17.83 5.83 -8.83
N VAL A 331 17.93 7.07 -8.33
CA VAL A 331 16.77 7.94 -8.08
C VAL A 331 16.04 8.24 -9.39
N GLU A 332 16.77 8.57 -10.45
CA GLU A 332 16.19 8.88 -11.76
C GLU A 332 15.45 7.68 -12.35
N LYS A 333 16.04 6.48 -12.25
CA LYS A 333 15.40 5.22 -12.63
C LYS A 333 14.13 4.94 -11.83
N LEU A 334 14.17 5.10 -10.50
CA LEU A 334 12.99 4.92 -9.65
C LEU A 334 11.89 5.93 -9.99
N LEU A 335 12.24 7.18 -10.30
CA LEU A 335 11.27 8.18 -10.74
C LEU A 335 10.60 7.80 -12.06
N THR A 336 11.33 7.21 -13.01
CA THR A 336 10.71 6.71 -14.25
C THR A 336 9.77 5.54 -13.99
N GLU A 337 10.15 4.59 -13.14
CA GLU A 337 9.32 3.44 -12.76
C GLU A 337 8.04 3.88 -12.02
N ILE A 338 8.15 4.86 -11.11
CA ILE A 338 6.99 5.45 -10.42
C ILE A 338 6.01 6.04 -11.44
N LYS A 339 6.50 6.83 -12.41
CA LYS A 339 5.63 7.44 -13.44
C LYS A 339 4.92 6.39 -14.31
N GLU A 340 5.62 5.33 -14.69
CA GLU A 340 5.03 4.22 -15.46
C GLU A 340 3.96 3.49 -14.64
N ASN A 341 4.22 3.23 -13.36
CA ASN A 341 3.28 2.61 -12.45
C ASN A 341 2.05 3.51 -12.20
N GLU A 342 2.23 4.81 -12.01
CA GLU A 342 1.14 5.78 -11.88
C GLU A 342 0.25 5.79 -13.14
N ALA A 343 0.84 5.77 -14.33
CA ALA A 343 0.10 5.65 -15.59
C ALA A 343 -0.61 4.29 -15.72
N GLY A 344 -0.02 3.22 -15.19
CA GLY A 344 -0.67 1.92 -15.06
C GLY A 344 -1.92 2.00 -14.16
N VAL A 345 -1.78 2.57 -12.97
CA VAL A 345 -2.88 2.76 -12.01
C VAL A 345 -4.00 3.63 -12.59
N ALA A 346 -3.66 4.68 -13.33
CA ALA A 346 -4.65 5.52 -14.01
C ALA A 346 -5.48 4.74 -15.03
N ARG A 347 -4.83 3.90 -15.87
CA ARG A 347 -5.52 3.04 -16.84
C ARG A 347 -6.41 1.99 -16.18
N TRP A 348 -5.94 1.36 -15.10
CA TRP A 348 -6.74 0.41 -14.33
C TRP A 348 -7.98 1.07 -13.71
N ARG A 349 -7.82 2.29 -13.19
CA ARG A 349 -8.95 3.06 -12.65
C ARG A 349 -10.02 3.35 -13.71
N GLU A 350 -9.60 3.81 -14.90
CA GLU A 350 -10.51 4.07 -16.02
C GLU A 350 -11.25 2.81 -16.46
N ALA A 351 -10.55 1.67 -16.54
CA ALA A 351 -11.18 0.38 -16.87
C ALA A 351 -12.25 -0.02 -15.84
N CYS A 352 -11.97 0.14 -14.54
CA CYS A 352 -12.94 -0.12 -13.48
C CYS A 352 -14.15 0.82 -13.55
N GLU A 353 -13.95 2.11 -13.85
CA GLU A 353 -15.06 3.05 -14.01
C GLU A 353 -15.96 2.66 -15.20
N LEU A 354 -15.37 2.24 -16.32
CA LEU A 354 -16.13 1.75 -17.48
C LEU A 354 -16.92 0.48 -17.18
N GLU A 355 -16.35 -0.46 -16.41
CA GLU A 355 -17.03 -1.67 -15.98
C GLU A 355 -18.22 -1.34 -15.05
N VAL A 356 -18.04 -0.41 -14.12
CA VAL A 356 -19.12 0.07 -13.25
C VAL A 356 -20.23 0.73 -14.07
N GLU A 357 -19.90 1.57 -15.05
CA GLU A 357 -20.88 2.19 -15.94
C GLU A 357 -21.60 1.17 -16.84
N ALA A 358 -20.90 0.13 -17.31
CA ALA A 358 -21.52 -0.98 -18.02
C ALA A 358 -22.51 -1.74 -17.11
N GLY A 359 -22.08 -2.09 -15.89
CA GLY A 359 -22.93 -2.76 -14.90
C GLY A 359 -24.17 -1.95 -14.52
N LYS A 360 -24.06 -0.62 -14.41
CA LYS A 360 -25.22 0.27 -14.20
C LYS A 360 -26.22 0.19 -15.36
N LYS A 361 -25.74 0.16 -16.61
CA LYS A 361 -26.63 0.05 -17.79
C LYS A 361 -27.33 -1.30 -17.82
N GLU A 362 -26.62 -2.39 -17.55
CA GLU A 362 -27.21 -3.73 -17.44
C GLU A 362 -28.27 -3.81 -16.34
N ALA A 363 -28.00 -3.24 -15.17
CA ALA A 363 -28.96 -3.19 -14.07
C ALA A 363 -30.26 -2.44 -14.45
N VAL A 364 -30.16 -1.36 -15.24
CA VAL A 364 -31.34 -0.63 -15.74
C VAL A 364 -32.14 -1.47 -16.72
N ILE A 365 -31.48 -2.18 -17.64
CA ILE A 365 -32.14 -3.06 -18.62
C ILE A 365 -32.86 -4.20 -17.89
N LEU A 366 -32.17 -4.89 -16.99
CA LEU A 366 -32.75 -5.99 -16.20
C LEU A 366 -33.93 -5.53 -15.35
N LYS A 367 -33.87 -4.33 -14.77
CA LYS A 367 -35.00 -3.75 -14.05
C LYS A 367 -36.20 -3.51 -14.97
N GLN A 368 -35.97 -2.99 -16.17
CA GLN A 368 -37.05 -2.79 -17.15
C GLN A 368 -37.67 -4.11 -17.61
N GLU A 369 -36.87 -5.15 -17.82
CA GLU A 369 -37.36 -6.50 -18.15
C GLU A 369 -38.14 -7.14 -17.00
N LEU A 370 -37.66 -6.96 -15.76
CA LEU A 370 -38.37 -7.38 -14.56
C LEU A 370 -39.75 -6.70 -14.45
N ASP A 371 -39.83 -5.40 -14.72
CA ASP A 371 -41.11 -4.68 -14.65
C ASP A 371 -42.08 -5.12 -15.77
N LYS A 372 -41.56 -5.41 -16.98
CA LYS A 372 -42.36 -5.99 -18.07
C LYS A 372 -42.91 -7.37 -17.72
N THR A 373 -42.08 -8.25 -17.15
CA THR A 373 -42.50 -9.60 -16.76
C THR A 373 -43.50 -9.57 -15.61
N LYS A 374 -43.33 -8.68 -14.63
CA LYS A 374 -44.31 -8.43 -13.56
C LYS A 374 -45.67 -7.98 -14.13
N ALA A 375 -45.67 -7.01 -15.04
CA ALA A 375 -46.92 -6.55 -15.68
C ALA A 375 -47.60 -7.68 -16.48
N ALA A 376 -46.84 -8.49 -17.21
CA ALA A 376 -47.36 -9.65 -17.94
C ALA A 376 -47.98 -10.70 -16.99
N LEU A 377 -47.33 -10.94 -15.84
CA LEU A 377 -47.83 -11.85 -14.81
C LEU A 377 -49.13 -11.33 -14.19
N GLU A 378 -49.21 -10.03 -13.87
CA GLU A 378 -50.43 -9.41 -13.34
C GLU A 378 -51.62 -9.55 -14.31
N ILE A 379 -51.39 -9.33 -15.61
CA ILE A 379 -52.40 -9.56 -16.65
C ILE A 379 -52.82 -11.03 -16.70
N SER A 380 -51.88 -11.97 -16.61
CA SER A 380 -52.18 -13.41 -16.61
C SER A 380 -52.99 -13.84 -15.39
N ASN A 381 -52.63 -13.34 -14.20
CA ASN A 381 -53.37 -13.58 -12.97
C ASN A 381 -54.79 -13.00 -13.04
N GLY A 382 -54.96 -11.81 -13.62
CA GLY A 382 -56.29 -11.24 -13.89
C GLY A 382 -57.13 -12.12 -14.81
N LYS A 383 -56.54 -12.67 -15.88
CA LYS A 383 -57.21 -13.64 -16.77
C LYS A 383 -57.57 -14.93 -16.06
N LEU A 384 -56.69 -15.45 -15.22
CA LEU A 384 -56.93 -16.66 -14.43
C LEU A 384 -58.13 -16.45 -13.50
N LYS A 385 -58.17 -15.33 -12.77
CA LYS A 385 -59.28 -14.98 -11.89
C LYS A 385 -60.62 -14.91 -12.65
N LEU A 386 -60.64 -14.31 -13.84
CA LEU A 386 -61.85 -14.29 -14.67
C LEU A 386 -62.28 -15.70 -15.11
N LYS A 387 -61.34 -16.62 -15.38
CA LYS A 387 -61.66 -18.02 -15.68
C LYS A 387 -62.20 -18.75 -14.45
N GLU A 388 -61.66 -18.50 -13.25
CA GLU A 388 -62.17 -19.04 -11.99
C GLU A 388 -63.60 -18.57 -11.72
N GLU A 389 -63.87 -17.27 -11.86
CA GLU A 389 -65.22 -16.69 -11.72
C GLU A 389 -66.20 -17.27 -12.76
N LEU A 390 -65.75 -17.45 -14.00
CA LEU A 390 -66.56 -18.08 -15.06
C LEU A 390 -66.89 -19.54 -14.75
N ALA A 391 -65.90 -20.32 -14.27
CA ALA A 391 -66.10 -21.70 -13.87
C ALA A 391 -67.07 -21.80 -12.69
N ALA A 392 -66.92 -20.92 -11.67
CA ALA A 392 -67.83 -20.85 -10.54
C ALA A 392 -69.28 -20.52 -10.98
N ALA A 393 -69.45 -19.56 -11.90
CA ALA A 393 -70.75 -19.22 -12.47
C ALA A 393 -71.36 -20.37 -13.27
N ALA A 394 -70.56 -21.09 -14.06
CA ALA A 394 -71.02 -22.27 -14.80
C ALA A 394 -71.50 -23.39 -13.87
N ILE A 395 -70.75 -23.67 -12.79
CA ILE A 395 -71.13 -24.64 -11.76
C ILE A 395 -72.45 -24.22 -11.08
N ALA A 396 -72.58 -22.93 -10.72
CA ALA A 396 -73.81 -22.41 -10.11
C ALA A 396 -75.03 -22.52 -11.05
N ALA A 397 -74.84 -22.19 -12.34
CA ALA A 397 -75.88 -22.31 -13.37
C ALA A 397 -76.29 -23.78 -13.60
N GLN A 398 -75.32 -24.69 -13.66
CA GLN A 398 -75.59 -26.13 -13.73
C GLN A 398 -76.41 -26.60 -12.51
N ALA A 399 -75.99 -26.23 -11.29
CA ALA A 399 -76.71 -26.59 -10.08
C ALA A 399 -78.14 -25.99 -10.03
N ALA A 400 -78.38 -24.81 -10.61
CA ALA A 400 -79.72 -24.23 -10.73
C ALA A 400 -80.59 -24.97 -11.77
N SER A 401 -79.99 -25.36 -12.90
CA SER A 401 -80.65 -26.17 -13.94
C SER A 401 -81.06 -27.55 -13.39
N GLU A 402 -80.17 -28.23 -12.67
CA GLU A 402 -80.44 -29.52 -12.03
C GLU A 402 -81.57 -29.43 -10.99
N ARG A 403 -81.61 -28.35 -10.19
CA ARG A 403 -82.73 -28.11 -9.25
C ARG A 403 -84.05 -27.90 -10.00
N SER A 404 -84.03 -27.15 -11.10
CA SER A 404 -85.22 -26.91 -11.92
C SER A 404 -85.73 -28.20 -12.56
N LEU A 405 -84.83 -29.05 -13.07
CA LEU A 405 -85.18 -30.37 -13.60
C LEU A 405 -85.82 -31.26 -12.53
N LYS A 406 -85.22 -31.35 -11.33
CA LYS A 406 -85.79 -32.10 -10.19
C LYS A 406 -87.19 -31.61 -9.80
N LEU A 407 -87.46 -30.30 -9.89
CA LEU A 407 -88.80 -29.75 -9.64
C LEU A 407 -89.81 -30.14 -10.72
N VAL A 408 -89.40 -30.18 -11.99
CA VAL A 408 -90.27 -30.65 -13.09
C VAL A 408 -90.55 -32.15 -12.93
N ASP A 409 -89.54 -32.96 -12.63
CA ASP A 409 -89.70 -34.40 -12.41
C ASP A 409 -90.64 -34.70 -11.24
N SER A 410 -90.50 -33.98 -10.12
CA SER A 410 -91.42 -34.14 -8.97
C SER A 410 -92.85 -33.69 -9.28
N ARG A 411 -93.04 -32.61 -10.05
CA ARG A 411 -94.38 -32.18 -10.51
C ARG A 411 -95.01 -33.19 -11.47
N ALA A 412 -94.24 -33.72 -12.42
CA ALA A 412 -94.70 -34.74 -13.36
C ALA A 412 -95.09 -36.03 -12.62
N ALA A 413 -94.28 -36.49 -11.67
CA ALA A 413 -94.61 -37.63 -10.81
C ALA A 413 -95.90 -37.39 -10.00
N GLY A 414 -96.10 -36.18 -9.47
CA GLY A 414 -97.33 -35.79 -8.79
C GLY A 414 -98.59 -35.88 -9.68
N LEU A 415 -98.51 -35.43 -10.93
CA LEU A 415 -99.62 -35.52 -11.90
C LEU A 415 -99.96 -36.96 -12.28
N VAL A 416 -98.94 -37.81 -12.50
CA VAL A 416 -99.15 -39.24 -12.82
C VAL A 416 -99.83 -39.98 -11.67
N ASN A 417 -99.46 -39.66 -10.43
CA ASN A 417 -100.06 -40.27 -9.24
C ASN A 417 -101.47 -39.74 -8.96
N GLY A 418 -101.74 -38.45 -9.20
CA GLY A 418 -103.07 -37.86 -9.06
C GLY A 418 -104.09 -38.30 -10.12
N SER A 419 -103.63 -38.84 -11.26
CA SER A 419 -104.50 -39.40 -12.31
C SER A 419 -104.91 -40.86 -12.06
N ARG A 420 -104.41 -41.47 -10.98
CA ARG A 420 -104.69 -42.87 -10.58
C ARG A 420 -105.60 -43.00 -9.35
N SER A 421 -106.09 -41.89 -8.79
CA SER A 421 -107.23 -41.86 -7.86
C SER A 421 -108.49 -41.47 -8.60
#